data_AF-A0A838DBF9-F1
#
_entry.id   AF-A0A838DBF9-F1
#
_cell.length_a   1.000
_cell.length_b   1.000
_cell.length_c   1.000
_cell.angle_alpha   90.00
_cell.angle_beta   90.00
_cell.angle_gamma   90.00
#
_symmetry.space_group_name_H-M   'P 1'
#
loop_
_entity.id
_entity.type
_entity.pdbx_description
1 polymer ?
#
loop_
_entity_poly.entity_id
_entity_poly.type
_entity_poly.pdbx_seq_one_letter_code
_entity_poly.pdbx_strand_id
1 'polypeptide(L)'
;MARRKSSIADDLVLLPWWVSAGLAGAAYLILPSILPPAIVNGGTLGIIAMGLLALAVISALRSWSTRQMLEKQTGIDSIRELPWKRFEDLLGEAYRRQGYAVEETLGGGADGGVDLALRRRGETTLVQGKRWKGKPVPVQIVREMYGILADRRAAAVTIVATTTFTSDAIAFAKGKPIELVDGQALLGLLRGVQTSGRIAESASLSAEKSVAPDCPRCGAGMTRRVARHGANAGSEFWGCSNYSRGCRGTRQL
;
A
#
# COMPACT_ATOMS: atom_id res chain seq x y z
N MET A 1 22.18 7.42 31.17
CA MET A 1 21.06 7.83 30.30
C MET A 1 19.76 7.63 31.08
N ALA A 2 19.09 8.72 31.44
CA ALA A 2 17.90 8.69 32.30
C ALA A 2 16.65 8.32 31.49
N ARG A 3 15.90 7.32 31.98
CA ARG A 3 14.57 6.92 31.46
C ARG A 3 13.59 8.07 31.69
N ARG A 4 13.16 8.73 30.61
CA ARG A 4 12.15 9.79 30.65
C ARG A 4 10.80 9.15 31.03
N LYS A 5 10.21 9.55 32.16
CA LYS A 5 8.85 9.17 32.56
C LYS A 5 7.87 9.74 31.53
N SER A 6 7.15 8.88 30.81
CA SER A 6 6.03 9.27 29.97
C SER A 6 4.94 9.88 30.85
N SER A 7 4.50 11.08 30.48
CA SER A 7 3.43 11.79 31.19
C SER A 7 2.08 11.24 30.72
N ILE A 8 1.10 11.12 31.61
CA ILE A 8 -0.26 10.66 31.32
C ILE A 8 -0.91 11.51 30.19
N ALA A 9 -0.43 12.75 30.02
CA ALA A 9 -0.82 13.65 28.94
C ALA A 9 -0.38 13.18 27.54
N ASP A 10 0.77 12.51 27.41
CA ASP A 10 1.24 11.99 26.13
C ASP A 10 0.42 10.76 25.68
N ASP A 11 -0.01 9.93 26.64
CA ASP A 11 -0.89 8.78 26.38
C ASP A 11 -2.31 9.22 26.00
N LEU A 12 -2.80 10.34 26.54
CA LEU A 12 -4.11 10.91 26.16
C LEU A 12 -4.14 11.46 24.73
N VAL A 13 -3.00 11.90 24.21
CA VAL A 13 -2.87 12.44 22.84
C VAL A 13 -2.84 11.33 21.78
N LEU A 14 -2.43 10.12 22.17
CA LEU A 14 -2.40 8.93 21.29
C LEU A 14 -3.72 8.16 21.26
N LEU A 15 -4.70 8.53 22.09
CA LEU A 15 -5.98 7.85 22.14
C LEU A 15 -6.83 8.18 20.91
N PRO A 16 -7.55 7.19 20.36
CA PRO A 16 -8.45 7.41 19.24
C PRO A 16 -9.50 8.48 19.56
N TRP A 17 -9.86 9.31 18.58
CA TRP A 17 -10.75 10.48 18.76
C TRP A 17 -12.08 10.19 19.46
N TRP A 18 -12.61 8.97 19.30
CA TRP A 18 -13.83 8.49 19.93
C TRP A 18 -13.67 8.28 21.44
N VAL A 19 -12.46 7.99 21.92
CA VAL A 19 -12.15 7.90 23.35
C VAL A 19 -12.12 9.30 23.98
N SER A 20 -11.52 10.29 23.32
CA SER A 20 -11.55 11.68 23.79
C SER A 20 -12.98 12.26 23.78
N ALA A 21 -13.77 11.93 22.77
CA ALA A 21 -15.19 12.31 22.71
C ALA A 21 -16.02 11.63 23.81
N GLY A 22 -15.79 10.33 24.05
CA GLY A 22 -16.44 9.59 25.13
C GLY A 22 -16.07 10.12 26.52
N LEU A 23 -14.80 10.45 26.73
CA LEU A 23 -14.31 11.02 27.99
C LEU A 23 -14.91 12.42 28.25
N ALA A 24 -15.05 13.25 27.20
CA ALA A 24 -15.69 14.55 27.30
C ALA A 24 -17.20 14.43 27.62
N GLY A 25 -17.90 13.49 26.98
CA GLY A 25 -19.30 13.20 27.30
C GLY A 25 -19.50 12.68 28.72
N ALA A 26 -18.62 11.77 29.18
CA ALA A 26 -18.65 11.26 30.55
C ALA A 26 -18.35 12.37 31.57
N ALA A 27 -17.37 13.23 31.32
CA ALA A 27 -17.08 14.38 32.16
C ALA A 27 -18.27 15.35 32.24
N TYR A 28 -18.96 15.61 31.12
CA TYR A 28 -20.14 16.50 31.09
C TYR A 28 -21.32 15.97 31.91
N LEU A 29 -21.52 14.65 31.94
CA LEU A 29 -22.62 14.02 32.69
C LEU A 29 -22.29 13.83 34.19
N ILE A 30 -21.03 13.59 34.52
CA ILE A 30 -20.60 13.20 35.88
C ILE A 30 -20.15 14.40 36.72
N LEU A 31 -19.52 15.44 36.13
CA LEU A 31 -19.07 16.61 36.90
C LEU A 31 -20.19 17.39 37.61
N PRO A 32 -21.39 17.60 37.01
CA PRO A 32 -22.47 18.34 37.65
C PRO A 32 -23.01 17.68 38.92
N SER A 33 -22.83 16.36 39.08
CA SER A 33 -23.28 15.60 40.24
C SER A 33 -22.31 15.68 41.43
N ILE A 34 -21.08 16.18 41.21
CA ILE A 34 -19.99 16.19 42.20
C ILE A 34 -19.64 17.64 42.62
N LEU A 35 -19.94 18.64 41.78
CA LEU A 35 -19.58 20.04 42.00
C LEU A 35 -20.70 20.86 42.67
N PRO A 36 -20.36 21.87 43.50
CA PRO A 36 -21.34 22.73 44.16
C PRO A 36 -22.23 23.50 43.16
N PRO A 37 -23.53 23.72 43.47
CA PRO A 37 -24.49 24.35 42.56
C PRO A 37 -24.14 25.81 42.17
N ALA A 38 -23.32 26.50 42.98
CA ALA A 38 -22.80 27.83 42.65
C ALA A 38 -21.88 27.84 41.42
N ILE A 39 -21.18 26.73 41.16
CA ILE A 39 -20.29 26.56 40.00
C ILE A 39 -21.07 26.06 38.79
N VAL A 40 -22.07 25.19 39.01
CA VAL A 40 -22.91 24.63 37.93
C VAL A 40 -23.81 25.70 37.29
N ASN A 41 -24.39 26.58 38.11
CA ASN A 41 -25.31 27.62 37.65
C ASN A 41 -24.60 28.89 37.12
N GLY A 42 -23.28 28.99 37.29
CA GLY A 42 -22.47 30.15 36.90
C GLY A 42 -22.00 30.16 35.43
N GLY A 43 -22.49 29.25 34.59
CA GLY A 43 -22.17 29.19 33.14
C GLY A 43 -20.73 28.74 32.79
N THR A 44 -19.86 28.57 33.78
CA THR A 44 -18.44 28.19 33.61
C THR A 44 -18.27 26.79 33.04
N LEU A 45 -19.18 25.85 33.34
CA LEU A 45 -19.21 24.50 32.74
C LEU A 45 -19.41 24.53 31.22
N GLY A 46 -20.24 25.45 30.71
CA GLY A 46 -20.48 25.61 29.27
C GLY A 46 -19.23 26.07 28.51
N ILE A 47 -18.43 26.94 29.13
CA ILE A 47 -17.18 27.45 28.57
C ILE A 47 -16.12 26.34 28.52
N ILE A 48 -16.01 25.54 29.59
CA ILE A 48 -15.08 24.40 29.64
C ILE A 48 -15.48 23.32 28.61
N ALA A 49 -16.78 23.02 28.50
CA ALA A 49 -17.29 22.06 27.51
C ALA A 49 -17.08 22.54 26.06
N MET A 50 -17.28 23.84 25.78
CA MET A 50 -16.96 24.42 24.48
C MET A 50 -15.47 24.38 24.16
N GLY A 51 -14.60 24.62 25.14
CA GLY A 51 -13.14 24.51 24.97
C GLY A 51 -12.69 23.09 24.60
N LEU A 52 -13.26 22.09 25.26
CA LEU A 52 -12.98 20.68 24.96
C LEU A 52 -13.55 20.26 23.59
N LEU A 53 -14.75 20.71 23.22
CA LEU A 53 -15.33 20.49 21.90
C LEU A 53 -14.50 21.16 20.79
N ALA A 54 -14.04 22.39 20.99
CA ALA A 54 -13.18 23.08 20.03
C ALA A 54 -11.86 22.33 19.81
N LEU A 55 -11.23 21.84 20.88
CA LEU A 55 -10.02 21.01 20.79
C LEU A 55 -10.28 19.68 20.06
N ALA A 56 -11.42 19.03 20.30
CA ALA A 56 -11.82 17.81 19.60
C ALA A 56 -12.03 18.05 18.09
N VAL A 57 -12.69 19.15 17.72
CA VAL A 57 -12.90 19.54 16.31
C VAL A 57 -11.58 19.87 15.62
N ILE A 58 -10.69 20.62 16.27
CA ILE A 58 -9.34 20.93 15.73
C ILE A 58 -8.52 19.65 15.54
N SER A 59 -8.58 18.71 16.49
CA SER A 59 -7.92 17.41 16.38
C SER A 59 -8.49 16.55 15.25
N ALA A 60 -9.83 16.54 15.07
CA ALA A 60 -10.50 15.84 13.99
C ALA A 60 -10.12 16.42 12.61
N LEU A 61 -10.10 17.75 12.47
CA LEU A 61 -9.69 18.42 11.23
C LEU A 61 -8.21 18.16 10.91
N ARG A 62 -7.32 18.15 11.92
CA ARG A 62 -5.91 17.77 11.74
C ARG A 62 -5.74 16.30 11.34
N SER A 63 -6.45 15.38 11.97
CA SER A 63 -6.40 13.95 11.64
C SER A 63 -6.88 13.69 10.21
N TRP A 64 -7.92 14.40 9.76
CA TRP A 64 -8.46 14.27 8.40
C TRP A 64 -7.48 14.80 7.34
N SER A 65 -6.82 15.93 7.62
CA SER A 65 -5.74 16.48 6.79
C SER A 65 -4.51 15.55 6.72
N THR A 66 -4.11 14.99 7.86
CA THR A 66 -2.90 14.15 7.97
C THR A 66 -3.10 12.81 7.26
N ARG A 67 -4.31 12.23 7.29
CA ARG A 67 -4.66 11.03 6.51
C ARG A 67 -4.60 11.28 5.01
N GLN A 68 -5.07 12.43 4.54
CA GLN A 68 -4.97 12.80 3.13
C GLN A 68 -3.52 13.08 2.67
N MET A 69 -2.62 13.49 3.57
CA MET A 69 -1.20 13.70 3.25
C MET A 69 -0.38 12.41 3.29
N LEU A 70 -0.67 11.47 4.21
CA LEU A 70 0.05 10.19 4.30
C LEU A 70 -0.22 9.27 3.09
N GLU A 71 -1.44 9.28 2.54
CA GLU A 71 -1.74 8.57 1.28
C GLU A 71 -1.07 9.21 0.05
N LYS A 72 -0.72 10.51 0.14
CA LYS A 72 -0.04 11.23 -0.95
C LYS A 72 1.48 11.04 -0.96
N GLN A 73 2.11 10.70 0.16
CA GLN A 73 3.57 10.64 0.29
C GLN A 73 4.21 9.29 -0.04
N THR A 74 3.44 8.22 -0.24
CA THR A 74 4.00 6.87 -0.50
C THR A 74 3.97 6.44 -1.98
N GLY A 75 3.57 7.34 -2.89
CA GLY A 75 3.35 7.00 -4.29
C GLY A 75 4.56 7.23 -5.20
N ILE A 76 4.78 8.49 -5.61
CA ILE A 76 5.61 8.81 -6.77
C ILE A 76 7.08 9.06 -6.43
N ASP A 77 7.36 9.56 -5.22
CA ASP A 77 8.72 9.94 -4.83
C ASP A 77 9.59 8.70 -4.65
N SER A 78 9.03 7.61 -4.09
CA SER A 78 9.69 6.31 -4.06
C SER A 78 10.02 5.80 -5.47
N ILE A 79 9.13 5.98 -6.45
CA ILE A 79 9.37 5.57 -7.85
C ILE A 79 10.48 6.41 -8.51
N ARG A 80 10.52 7.72 -8.22
CA ARG A 80 11.55 8.63 -8.75
C ARG A 80 12.95 8.28 -8.26
N GLU A 81 13.03 7.71 -7.05
CA GLU A 81 14.26 7.27 -6.39
C GLU A 81 14.71 5.86 -6.81
N LEU A 82 13.84 5.06 -7.44
CA LEU A 82 14.21 3.72 -7.92
C LEU A 82 15.30 3.80 -9.01
N PRO A 83 16.26 2.84 -9.02
CA PRO A 83 17.14 2.64 -10.15
C PRO A 83 16.33 2.40 -11.44
N TRP A 84 16.78 2.99 -12.56
CA TRP A 84 16.03 2.95 -13.82
C TRP A 84 15.68 1.52 -14.29
N LYS A 85 16.65 0.60 -14.22
CA LYS A 85 16.42 -0.82 -14.55
C LYS A 85 15.29 -1.46 -13.72
N ARG A 86 15.24 -1.17 -12.41
CA ARG A 86 14.16 -1.67 -11.53
C ARG A 86 12.80 -1.10 -11.92
N PHE A 87 12.77 0.12 -12.45
CA PHE A 87 11.55 0.75 -12.94
C PHE A 87 11.03 0.05 -14.21
N GLU A 88 11.92 -0.24 -15.16
CA GLU A 88 11.60 -1.02 -16.36
C GLU A 88 11.07 -2.42 -15.99
N ASP A 89 11.73 -3.12 -15.06
CA ASP A 89 11.29 -4.43 -14.56
C ASP A 89 9.86 -4.36 -13.99
N LEU A 90 9.59 -3.36 -13.15
CA LEU A 90 8.27 -3.15 -12.54
C LEU A 90 7.19 -2.79 -13.57
N LEU A 91 7.54 -1.97 -14.55
CA LEU A 91 6.65 -1.58 -15.63
C LEU A 91 6.33 -2.77 -16.53
N GLY A 92 7.33 -3.57 -16.89
CA GLY A 92 7.17 -4.81 -17.64
C GLY A 92 6.27 -5.79 -16.89
N GLU A 93 6.50 -5.99 -15.59
CA GLU A 93 5.64 -6.84 -14.75
C GLU A 93 4.20 -6.31 -14.66
N ALA A 94 4.00 -4.99 -14.59
CA ALA A 94 2.67 -4.38 -14.59
C ALA A 94 1.89 -4.69 -15.87
N TYR A 95 2.55 -4.63 -17.03
CA TYR A 95 1.92 -4.96 -18.30
C TYR A 95 1.74 -6.47 -18.51
N ARG A 96 2.68 -7.30 -18.05
CA ARG A 96 2.51 -8.78 -18.04
C ARG A 96 1.23 -9.17 -17.33
N ARG A 97 0.95 -8.58 -16.17
CA ARG A 97 -0.27 -8.83 -15.38
C ARG A 97 -1.55 -8.34 -16.05
N GLN A 98 -1.48 -7.37 -16.95
CA GLN A 98 -2.61 -6.93 -17.76
C GLN A 98 -2.84 -7.82 -19.00
N GLY A 99 -2.06 -8.89 -19.15
CA GLY A 99 -2.18 -9.85 -20.24
C GLY A 99 -1.41 -9.45 -21.50
N TYR A 100 -0.41 -8.60 -21.38
CA TYR A 100 0.54 -8.31 -22.47
C TYR A 100 1.71 -9.29 -22.40
N ALA A 101 2.17 -9.78 -23.55
CA ALA A 101 3.49 -10.37 -23.65
C ALA A 101 4.52 -9.23 -23.72
N VAL A 102 5.50 -9.23 -22.83
CA VAL A 102 6.49 -8.14 -22.72
C VAL A 102 7.85 -8.64 -23.15
N GLU A 103 8.35 -8.05 -24.23
CA GLU A 103 9.72 -8.22 -24.71
C GLU A 103 10.54 -7.01 -24.23
N GLU A 104 11.51 -7.28 -23.37
CA GLU A 104 12.48 -6.29 -22.91
C GLU A 104 13.51 -6.09 -24.02
N THR A 105 13.64 -4.87 -24.52
CA THR A 105 14.70 -4.55 -25.47
C THR A 105 16.00 -4.47 -24.68
N LEU A 106 16.81 -5.53 -24.71
CA LEU A 106 18.11 -5.60 -24.03
C LEU A 106 18.94 -4.38 -24.45
N GLY A 107 19.09 -3.45 -23.51
CA GLY A 107 19.51 -2.09 -23.80
C GLY A 107 20.86 -1.96 -24.51
N GLY A 108 20.98 -0.87 -25.27
CA GLY A 108 22.27 -0.33 -25.67
C GLY A 108 22.41 -0.08 -27.17
N GLY A 109 21.77 1.00 -27.65
CA GLY A 109 22.15 1.65 -28.90
C GLY A 109 21.29 1.29 -30.11
N ALA A 110 20.93 2.33 -30.86
CA ALA A 110 20.18 2.35 -32.13
C ALA A 110 18.63 2.32 -32.10
N ASP A 111 17.96 1.86 -31.04
CA ASP A 111 16.49 1.66 -31.06
C ASP A 111 15.62 2.90 -30.72
N GLY A 112 16.14 4.12 -30.91
CA GLY A 112 15.32 5.34 -30.86
C GLY A 112 14.68 5.66 -29.50
N GLY A 113 15.07 4.96 -28.43
CA GLY A 113 14.57 5.17 -27.07
C GLY A 113 13.33 4.35 -26.68
N VAL A 114 13.04 3.23 -27.36
CA VAL A 114 12.02 2.27 -26.91
C VAL A 114 12.62 1.34 -25.84
N ASP A 115 11.98 1.24 -24.68
CA ASP A 115 12.47 0.41 -23.58
C ASP A 115 11.76 -0.95 -23.52
N LEU A 116 10.46 -1.01 -23.86
CA LEU A 116 9.69 -2.26 -23.88
C LEU A 116 8.86 -2.38 -25.17
N ALA A 117 8.73 -3.59 -25.68
CA ALA A 117 7.74 -3.94 -26.70
C ALA A 117 6.66 -4.84 -26.08
N LEU A 118 5.42 -4.34 -26.09
CA LEU A 118 4.26 -5.08 -25.60
C LEU A 118 3.55 -5.73 -26.79
N ARG A 119 3.17 -7.00 -26.66
CA ARG A 119 2.37 -7.72 -27.66
C ARG A 119 1.06 -8.19 -27.05
N ARG A 120 -0.05 -7.90 -27.74
CA ARG A 120 -1.39 -8.36 -27.35
C ARG A 120 -2.26 -8.52 -28.58
N ARG A 121 -2.93 -9.67 -28.71
CA ARG A 121 -3.86 -9.95 -29.83
C ARG A 121 -3.25 -9.73 -31.23
N GLY A 122 -1.95 -9.97 -31.39
CA GLY A 122 -1.23 -9.79 -32.66
C GLY A 122 -0.79 -8.35 -32.93
N GLU A 123 -1.13 -7.40 -32.06
CA GLU A 123 -0.69 -6.01 -32.15
C GLU A 123 0.54 -5.76 -31.26
N THR A 124 1.45 -4.92 -31.74
CA THR A 124 2.64 -4.49 -31.00
C THR A 124 2.47 -3.04 -30.55
N THR A 125 2.62 -2.80 -29.26
CA THR A 125 2.65 -1.47 -28.64
C THR A 125 4.06 -1.20 -28.13
N LEU A 126 4.67 -0.09 -28.55
CA LEU A 126 6.00 0.31 -28.09
C LEU A 126 5.87 1.16 -26.83
N VAL A 127 6.70 0.92 -25.84
CA VAL A 127 6.73 1.71 -24.61
C VAL A 127 8.06 2.40 -24.47
N GLN A 128 8.01 3.71 -24.28
CA GLN A 128 9.15 4.49 -23.83
C GLN A 128 8.87 4.97 -22.41
N GLY A 129 9.67 4.49 -21.47
CA GLY A 129 9.81 5.07 -20.17
C GLY A 129 10.95 6.08 -20.19
N LYS A 130 10.76 7.27 -19.63
CA LYS A 130 11.93 8.09 -19.30
C LYS A 130 11.72 8.82 -17.99
N ARG A 131 12.78 8.87 -17.19
CA ARG A 131 12.76 9.63 -15.93
C ARG A 131 12.91 11.12 -16.22
N TRP A 132 11.79 11.78 -16.45
CA TRP A 132 11.72 13.24 -16.56
C TRP A 132 11.77 13.87 -15.17
N LYS A 133 12.68 14.82 -14.97
CA LYS A 133 12.85 15.53 -13.69
C LYS A 133 12.23 16.92 -13.78
N GLY A 134 11.26 17.20 -12.91
CA GLY A 134 10.77 18.54 -12.57
C GLY A 134 9.92 19.26 -13.63
N LYS A 135 10.17 19.06 -14.93
CA LYS A 135 9.42 19.72 -16.01
C LYS A 135 8.42 18.76 -16.69
N PRO A 136 7.29 19.28 -17.20
CA PRO A 136 6.40 18.50 -18.04
C PRO A 136 7.10 18.03 -19.32
N VAL A 137 6.70 16.88 -19.84
CA VAL A 137 7.24 16.31 -21.07
C VAL A 137 6.78 17.14 -22.27
N PRO A 138 7.70 17.66 -23.11
CA PRO A 138 7.34 18.49 -24.25
C PRO A 138 6.78 17.66 -25.42
N VAL A 139 6.02 18.33 -26.29
CA VAL A 139 5.37 17.71 -27.47
C VAL A 139 6.37 17.11 -28.47
N GLN A 140 7.62 17.61 -28.50
CA GLN A 140 8.66 17.11 -29.40
C GLN A 140 8.90 15.60 -29.22
N ILE A 141 8.99 15.15 -27.97
CA ILE A 141 9.18 13.72 -27.64
C ILE A 141 8.00 12.89 -28.11
N VAL A 142 6.78 13.40 -27.92
CA VAL A 142 5.56 12.69 -28.36
C VAL A 142 5.50 12.57 -29.88
N ARG A 143 5.98 13.59 -30.61
CA ARG A 143 6.08 13.57 -32.07
C ARG A 143 7.16 12.61 -32.57
N GLU A 144 8.31 12.58 -31.91
CA GLU A 144 9.39 11.64 -32.23
C GLU A 144 8.92 10.19 -32.07
N MET A 145 8.30 9.86 -30.95
CA MET A 145 7.73 8.54 -30.70
C MET A 145 6.61 8.17 -31.68
N TYR A 146 5.81 9.15 -32.10
CA TYR A 146 4.83 8.93 -33.16
C TYR A 146 5.47 8.61 -34.51
N GLY A 147 6.64 9.17 -34.82
CA GLY A 147 7.41 8.84 -36.02
C GLY A 147 7.90 7.39 -36.04
N ILE A 148 8.20 6.82 -34.86
CA ILE A 148 8.71 5.45 -34.72
C ILE A 148 7.63 4.39 -35.01
N LEU A 149 6.34 4.71 -34.87
CA LEU A 149 5.23 3.80 -35.20
C LEU A 149 5.34 3.24 -36.62
N ALA A 150 5.63 4.10 -37.59
CA ALA A 150 5.71 3.73 -39.01
C ALA A 150 6.94 2.85 -39.29
N ASP A 151 8.09 3.21 -38.70
CA ASP A 151 9.35 2.48 -38.86
C ASP A 151 9.24 1.05 -38.30
N ARG A 152 8.63 0.91 -37.12
CA ARG A 152 8.55 -0.37 -36.38
C ARG A 152 7.26 -1.15 -36.63
N ARG A 153 6.38 -0.67 -37.52
CA ARG A 153 5.04 -1.24 -37.78
C ARG A 153 4.25 -1.53 -36.50
N ALA A 154 4.39 -0.67 -35.50
CA ALA A 154 3.67 -0.79 -34.25
C ALA A 154 2.25 -0.23 -34.40
N ALA A 155 1.30 -0.83 -33.69
CA ALA A 155 -0.10 -0.41 -33.69
C ALA A 155 -0.31 0.82 -32.80
N ALA A 156 0.44 0.93 -31.70
CA ALA A 156 0.37 2.03 -30.75
C ALA A 156 1.71 2.30 -30.07
N VAL A 157 1.81 3.48 -29.45
CA VAL A 157 2.94 3.86 -28.61
C VAL A 157 2.45 4.36 -27.26
N THR A 158 3.08 3.93 -26.19
CA THR A 158 2.79 4.36 -24.82
C THR A 158 4.01 5.08 -24.26
N ILE A 159 3.82 6.33 -23.84
CA ILE A 159 4.89 7.16 -23.26
C ILE A 159 4.65 7.26 -21.77
N VAL A 160 5.60 6.77 -20.99
CA VAL A 160 5.51 6.71 -19.52
C VAL A 160 6.47 7.74 -18.91
N ALA A 161 5.91 8.64 -18.09
CA ALA A 161 6.66 9.71 -17.44
C ALA A 161 6.39 9.79 -15.94
N THR A 162 7.42 10.14 -15.16
CA THR A 162 7.30 10.46 -13.73
C THR A 162 6.80 11.89 -13.45
N THR A 163 6.54 12.65 -14.51
CA THR A 163 5.99 14.02 -14.52
C THR A 163 4.72 14.06 -15.36
N THR A 164 4.17 15.26 -15.54
CA THR A 164 3.01 15.50 -16.41
C THR A 164 3.45 15.75 -17.86
N PHE A 165 2.50 15.83 -18.78
CA PHE A 165 2.72 16.23 -20.17
C PHE A 165 2.30 17.69 -20.39
N THR A 166 2.90 18.38 -21.36
CA THR A 166 2.40 19.72 -21.75
C THR A 166 1.02 19.64 -22.40
N SER A 167 0.28 20.76 -22.39
CA SER A 167 -1.01 20.87 -23.09
C SER A 167 -0.89 20.48 -24.57
N ASP A 168 0.20 20.89 -25.22
CA ASP A 168 0.47 20.61 -26.62
C ASP A 168 0.74 19.13 -26.88
N ALA A 169 1.41 18.45 -25.93
CA ALA A 169 1.65 17.01 -26.00
C ALA A 169 0.32 16.24 -25.90
N ILE A 170 -0.53 16.63 -24.95
CA ILE A 170 -1.86 16.03 -24.77
C ILE A 170 -2.74 16.28 -26.01
N ALA A 171 -2.74 17.51 -26.53
CA ALA A 171 -3.49 17.87 -27.72
C ALA A 171 -3.00 17.09 -28.96
N PHE A 172 -1.69 16.90 -29.11
CA PHE A 172 -1.12 16.13 -30.21
C PHE A 172 -1.47 14.64 -30.13
N ALA A 173 -1.49 14.05 -28.93
CA ALA A 173 -1.84 12.65 -28.73
C ALA A 173 -3.33 12.34 -29.01
N LYS A 174 -4.21 13.36 -28.90
CA LYS A 174 -5.65 13.18 -29.08
C LYS A 174 -5.99 12.64 -30.47
N GLY A 175 -6.68 11.49 -30.52
CA GLY A 175 -7.10 10.84 -31.77
C GLY A 175 -5.97 10.13 -32.52
N LYS A 176 -4.79 9.98 -31.91
CA LYS A 176 -3.68 9.18 -32.44
C LYS A 176 -3.52 7.90 -31.60
N PRO A 177 -2.87 6.85 -32.13
CA PRO A 177 -2.50 5.66 -31.36
C PRO A 177 -1.32 5.94 -30.41
N ILE A 178 -1.49 6.96 -29.56
CA ILE A 178 -0.52 7.42 -28.58
C ILE A 178 -1.21 7.42 -27.22
N GLU A 179 -0.66 6.68 -26.28
CA GLU A 179 -1.07 6.67 -24.89
C GLU A 179 -0.06 7.45 -24.05
N LEU A 180 -0.55 8.38 -23.23
CA LEU A 180 0.28 9.18 -22.33
C LEU A 180 0.01 8.74 -20.89
N VAL A 181 1.00 8.14 -20.25
CA VAL A 181 0.95 7.69 -18.87
C VAL A 181 1.76 8.66 -18.02
N ASP A 182 1.06 9.56 -17.35
CA ASP A 182 1.67 10.52 -16.43
C ASP A 182 2.02 9.86 -15.09
N GLY A 183 2.64 10.65 -14.21
CA GLY A 183 3.04 10.19 -12.89
C GLY A 183 1.91 9.60 -12.04
N GLN A 184 0.66 10.08 -12.17
CA GLN A 184 -0.46 9.55 -11.41
C GLN A 184 -1.03 8.27 -12.04
N ALA A 185 -1.13 8.23 -13.36
CA ALA A 185 -1.53 7.02 -14.10
C ALA A 185 -0.52 5.87 -13.86
N LEU A 186 0.78 6.18 -13.86
CA LEU A 186 1.86 5.26 -13.53
C LEU A 186 1.72 4.67 -12.12
N LEU A 187 1.34 5.48 -11.14
CA LEU A 187 1.05 4.98 -9.80
C LEU A 187 -0.12 4.01 -9.78
N GLY A 188 -1.18 4.30 -10.53
CA GLY A 188 -2.32 3.39 -10.68
C GLY A 188 -1.89 2.03 -11.22
N LEU A 189 -1.09 2.04 -12.30
CA LEU A 189 -0.54 0.83 -12.93
C LEU A 189 0.30 0.01 -11.94
N LEU A 190 1.20 0.65 -11.19
CA LEU A 190 2.13 -0.03 -10.30
C LEU A 190 1.49 -0.49 -8.98
N ARG A 191 0.47 0.20 -8.45
CA ARG A 191 -0.28 -0.24 -7.26
C ARG A 191 -0.96 -1.59 -7.47
N GLY A 192 -1.41 -1.88 -8.70
CA GLY A 192 -1.96 -3.18 -9.06
C GLY A 192 -0.93 -4.32 -8.91
N VAL A 193 0.34 -4.03 -9.17
CA VAL A 193 1.45 -4.98 -8.99
C VAL A 193 1.80 -5.14 -7.52
N GLN A 194 1.93 -4.03 -6.78
CA GLN A 194 2.34 -4.04 -5.37
C GLN A 194 1.34 -4.73 -4.44
N THR A 195 0.03 -4.52 -4.66
CA THR A 195 -1.01 -5.17 -3.84
C THR A 195 -0.97 -6.69 -4.00
N SER A 196 -0.85 -7.17 -5.23
CA SER A 196 -0.79 -8.60 -5.51
C SER A 196 0.56 -9.23 -5.16
N GLY A 197 1.66 -8.48 -5.27
CA GLY A 197 2.99 -8.88 -4.80
C GLY A 197 3.03 -9.05 -3.29
N ARG A 198 2.44 -8.12 -2.52
CA ARG A 198 2.29 -8.27 -1.07
C ARG A 198 1.37 -9.41 -0.67
N ILE A 199 0.32 -9.70 -1.44
CA ILE A 199 -0.56 -10.85 -1.19
C ILE A 199 0.20 -12.16 -1.49
N ALA A 200 0.94 -12.22 -2.60
CA ALA A 200 1.75 -13.39 -2.96
C ALA A 200 2.90 -13.62 -1.96
N GLU A 201 3.57 -12.55 -1.53
CA GLU A 201 4.67 -12.57 -0.55
C GLU A 201 4.15 -12.90 0.86
N SER A 202 2.98 -12.38 1.24
CA SER A 202 2.33 -12.76 2.50
C SER A 202 1.84 -14.21 2.46
N ALA A 203 1.39 -14.70 1.29
CA ALA A 203 0.99 -16.08 1.11
C ALA A 203 2.20 -17.04 1.12
N SER A 204 3.34 -16.67 0.53
CA SER A 204 4.57 -17.47 0.56
C SER A 204 5.24 -17.44 1.93
N LEU A 205 5.27 -16.30 2.61
CA LEU A 205 5.74 -16.21 4.01
C LEU A 205 4.83 -16.98 4.98
N SER A 206 3.54 -17.09 4.69
CA SER A 206 2.60 -17.92 5.47
C SER A 206 2.73 -19.41 5.14
N ALA A 207 3.06 -19.74 3.90
CA ALA A 207 3.29 -21.12 3.46
C ALA A 207 4.61 -21.68 4.02
N GLU A 208 5.67 -20.87 4.12
CA GLU A 208 6.94 -21.30 4.72
C GLU A 208 6.86 -21.45 6.26
N LYS A 209 5.97 -20.71 6.93
CA LYS A 209 5.84 -20.74 8.39
C LYS A 209 4.90 -21.83 8.92
N SER A 210 4.33 -22.69 8.07
CA SER A 210 3.31 -23.67 8.50
C SER A 210 3.37 -25.02 7.80
N VAL A 211 4.55 -25.56 7.51
CA VAL A 211 4.66 -26.99 7.19
C VAL A 211 4.56 -27.79 8.49
N ALA A 212 3.32 -28.01 8.96
CA ALA A 212 3.09 -28.98 10.02
C ALA A 212 3.50 -30.37 9.50
N PRO A 213 4.30 -31.15 10.25
CA PRO A 213 4.74 -32.47 9.80
C PRO A 213 3.56 -33.44 9.70
N ASP A 214 3.69 -34.43 8.83
CA ASP A 214 2.74 -35.54 8.76
C ASP A 214 2.86 -36.46 9.99
N CYS A 215 1.74 -37.05 10.38
CA CYS A 215 1.67 -37.95 11.51
C CYS A 215 2.40 -39.27 11.21
N PRO A 216 3.37 -39.70 12.04
CA PRO A 216 4.13 -40.94 11.81
C PRO A 216 3.29 -42.22 11.95
N ARG A 217 2.03 -42.13 12.39
CA ARG A 217 1.13 -43.29 12.54
C ARG A 217 0.11 -43.44 11.41
N CYS A 218 -0.32 -42.36 10.78
CA CYS A 218 -1.40 -42.41 9.79
C CYS A 218 -1.19 -41.51 8.57
N GLY A 219 -0.07 -40.77 8.50
CA GLY A 219 0.23 -39.85 7.40
C GLY A 219 -0.65 -38.59 7.34
N ALA A 220 -1.63 -38.41 8.24
CA ALA A 220 -2.44 -37.21 8.27
C ALA A 220 -1.68 -36.01 8.86
N GLY A 221 -1.95 -34.80 8.39
CA GLY A 221 -1.30 -33.58 8.89
C GLY A 221 -1.47 -33.38 10.39
N MET A 222 -0.45 -32.82 11.06
CA MET A 222 -0.49 -32.55 12.49
C MET A 222 -0.95 -31.12 12.81
N THR A 223 -1.49 -30.94 14.01
CA THR A 223 -1.98 -29.66 14.53
C THR A 223 -1.31 -29.34 15.86
N ARG A 224 -0.95 -28.09 16.10
CA ARG A 224 -0.28 -27.66 17.34
C ARG A 224 -1.28 -27.68 18.51
N ARG A 225 -0.93 -28.35 19.61
CA ARG A 225 -1.76 -28.49 20.82
C ARG A 225 -0.91 -28.23 22.05
N VAL A 226 -1.56 -27.73 23.11
CA VAL A 226 -0.93 -27.50 24.41
C VAL A 226 -1.32 -28.63 25.36
N ALA A 227 -0.33 -29.21 26.05
CA ALA A 227 -0.58 -30.22 27.07
C ALA A 227 -1.31 -29.55 28.26
N ARG A 228 -2.52 -30.02 28.58
CA ARG A 228 -3.34 -29.46 29.66
C ARG A 228 -3.07 -30.06 31.03
N HIS A 229 -2.48 -31.26 31.09
CA HIS A 229 -2.33 -32.05 32.32
C HIS A 229 -1.01 -32.86 32.30
N GLY A 230 -0.46 -33.15 33.49
CA GLY A 230 0.76 -33.95 33.67
C GLY A 230 2.04 -33.10 33.80
N ALA A 231 3.20 -33.77 33.91
CA ALA A 231 4.51 -33.14 34.12
C ALA A 231 4.93 -32.14 33.03
N ASN A 232 4.29 -32.21 31.85
CA ASN A 232 4.56 -31.35 30.70
C ASN A 232 3.42 -30.33 30.45
N ALA A 233 2.56 -30.06 31.44
CA ALA A 233 1.47 -29.09 31.29
C ALA A 233 2.00 -27.71 30.87
N GLY A 234 1.40 -27.11 29.85
CA GLY A 234 1.83 -25.86 29.24
C GLY A 234 2.80 -26.01 28.06
N SER A 235 3.41 -27.18 27.86
CA SER A 235 4.24 -27.43 26.68
C SER A 235 3.40 -27.62 25.42
N GLU A 236 3.94 -27.18 24.29
CA GLU A 236 3.29 -27.31 23.00
C GLU A 236 3.83 -28.54 22.24
N PHE A 237 2.96 -29.23 21.52
CA PHE A 237 3.33 -30.40 20.73
C PHE A 237 2.44 -30.54 19.49
N TRP A 238 2.91 -31.28 18.50
CA TRP A 238 2.12 -31.66 17.33
C TRP A 238 1.23 -32.86 17.66
N GLY A 239 -0.08 -32.67 17.61
CA GLY A 239 -1.09 -33.72 17.74
C GLY A 239 -1.74 -34.03 16.39
N CYS A 240 -1.93 -35.31 16.08
CA CYS A 240 -2.60 -35.73 14.84
C CYS A 240 -3.99 -35.08 14.69
N SER A 241 -4.29 -34.56 13.50
CA SER A 241 -5.61 -34.01 13.15
C SER A 241 -6.74 -35.04 13.29
N ASN A 242 -6.47 -36.32 13.02
CA ASN A 242 -7.40 -37.45 13.14
C ASN A 242 -7.52 -38.04 14.56
N TYR A 243 -7.22 -37.26 15.60
CA TYR A 243 -7.35 -37.73 16.99
C TYR A 243 -8.75 -38.22 17.33
N SER A 244 -9.79 -37.55 16.83
CA SER A 244 -11.20 -37.95 17.03
C SER A 244 -11.55 -39.28 16.34
N ARG A 245 -10.81 -39.67 15.30
CA ARG A 245 -10.96 -40.96 14.60
C ARG A 245 -10.09 -42.07 15.20
N GLY A 246 -9.48 -41.84 16.37
CA GLY A 246 -8.71 -42.83 17.12
C GLY A 246 -7.19 -42.76 16.95
N CYS A 247 -6.66 -41.87 16.11
CA CYS A 247 -5.20 -41.75 15.93
C CYS A 247 -4.54 -40.94 17.06
N ARG A 248 -3.73 -41.59 17.89
CA ARG A 248 -3.00 -40.95 19.00
C ARG A 248 -1.56 -40.55 18.65
N GLY A 249 -1.28 -40.23 17.38
CA GLY A 249 0.06 -39.81 16.97
C GLY A 249 0.42 -38.42 17.49
N THR A 250 1.59 -38.30 18.11
CA THR A 250 2.14 -37.04 18.65
C THR A 250 3.59 -36.87 18.24
N ARG A 251 4.05 -35.62 18.10
CA ARG A 251 5.46 -35.27 17.87
C ARG A 251 5.79 -34.02 18.67
N GLN A 252 7.01 -33.92 19.17
CA GLN A 252 7.48 -32.68 19.80
C GLN A 252 7.66 -31.60 18.74
N LEU A 253 7.44 -30.34 19.11
CA LEU A 253 7.78 -29.19 18.26
C LEU A 253 9.28 -29.12 18.02
#